data_AF-A0A812WKW1-F1
#
_entry.id   AF-A0A812WKW1-F1
#
_cell.length_a   1.000
_cell.length_b   1.000
_cell.length_c   1.000
_cell.angle_alpha   90.00
_cell.angle_beta   90.00
_cell.angle_gamma   90.00
#
_symmetry.space_group_name_H-M   'P 1'
#
loop_
_entity.id
_entity.type
_entity.pdbx_description
1 polymer ?
#
loop_
_entity_poly.entity_id
_entity_poly.type
_entity_poly.pdbx_seq_one_letter_code
_entity_poly.pdbx_strand_id
1 'polypeptide(L)'
;MVLGLTLCSLQPFIPVILAIGFAFRRLVFGYLIVFVETKKSDSGGQLWRAQMQHTQMGLVIYILVMTLILLDREESMVAAIFAGSSGSLVALYWYWWPSLLDLTSLPVQQAELKPTCLGREDDEADGAEAEQSFSPYLQPELRVTLPVTALIRQDSTIWDESDIFEASGDAGSAQPPGADGTACGSTLPGTACRRSTRSFLEWICPGLSGCALRE
;
A
#
# COMPACT_ATOMS: atom_id res chain seq x y z
N MET A 1 -13.03 -6.62 8.68
CA MET A 1 -12.12 -6.84 9.83
C MET A 1 -12.42 -5.89 10.98
N VAL A 2 -12.47 -4.57 10.77
CA VAL A 2 -12.73 -3.58 11.85
C VAL A 2 -13.97 -3.90 12.69
N LEU A 3 -15.11 -4.13 12.05
CA LEU A 3 -16.35 -4.50 12.75
C LEU A 3 -16.21 -5.79 13.58
N GLY A 4 -15.43 -6.76 13.09
CA GLY A 4 -15.18 -7.99 13.85
C GLY A 4 -14.34 -7.75 15.09
N LEU A 5 -13.31 -6.91 14.98
CA LEU A 5 -12.46 -6.55 16.10
C LEU A 5 -13.22 -5.78 17.19
N THR A 6 -13.98 -4.75 16.79
CA THR A 6 -14.73 -3.91 17.75
C THR A 6 -15.89 -4.66 18.41
N LEU A 7 -16.62 -5.47 17.65
CA LEU A 7 -17.80 -6.15 18.16
C LEU A 7 -17.49 -7.46 18.90
N CYS A 8 -16.30 -8.04 18.73
CA CYS A 8 -15.90 -9.26 19.46
C CYS A 8 -15.94 -9.06 20.98
N SER A 9 -15.52 -7.89 21.46
CA SER A 9 -15.51 -7.56 22.88
C SER A 9 -16.90 -7.23 23.44
N LEU A 10 -17.86 -6.90 22.57
CA LEU A 10 -19.24 -6.60 22.96
C LEU A 10 -20.15 -7.84 22.93
N GLN A 11 -20.00 -8.68 21.91
CA GLN A 11 -20.81 -9.88 21.75
C GLN A 11 -19.99 -11.04 21.15
N PRO A 12 -19.76 -12.13 21.91
CA PRO A 12 -18.88 -13.23 21.49
C PRO A 12 -19.44 -14.09 20.34
N PHE A 13 -20.70 -13.90 19.93
CA PHE A 13 -21.30 -14.62 18.81
C PHE A 13 -20.93 -14.06 17.43
N ILE A 14 -20.62 -12.76 17.36
CA ILE A 14 -20.26 -12.08 16.10
C ILE A 14 -19.01 -12.66 15.43
N PRO A 15 -17.90 -12.99 16.14
CA PRO A 15 -16.75 -13.61 15.50
C PRO A 15 -17.05 -14.97 14.88
N VAL A 16 -18.01 -15.74 15.42
CA VAL A 16 -18.41 -17.05 14.85
C VAL A 16 -19.04 -16.85 13.47
N ILE A 17 -19.95 -15.87 13.33
CA ILE A 17 -20.60 -15.55 12.06
C ILE A 17 -19.57 -15.05 11.04
N LEU A 18 -18.63 -14.20 11.48
CA LEU A 18 -17.55 -13.71 10.62
C LEU A 18 -16.61 -14.84 10.17
N ALA A 19 -16.29 -15.80 11.04
CA ALA A 19 -15.46 -16.94 10.69
C ALA A 19 -16.11 -17.79 9.59
N ILE A 20 -17.42 -18.05 9.69
CA ILE A 20 -18.19 -18.75 8.65
C ILE A 20 -18.16 -17.95 7.34
N GLY A 21 -18.38 -16.62 7.41
CA GLY A 21 -18.33 -15.75 6.24
C GLY A 21 -16.94 -15.72 5.56
N PHE A 22 -15.86 -15.73 6.34
CA PHE A 22 -14.50 -15.82 5.82
C PHE A 22 -14.19 -17.18 5.21
N ALA A 23 -14.65 -18.27 5.84
CA ALA A 23 -14.51 -19.62 5.28
C ALA A 23 -15.22 -19.73 3.92
N PHE A 24 -16.45 -19.23 3.83
CA PHE A 24 -17.22 -19.21 2.58
C PHE A 24 -16.51 -18.39 1.50
N ARG A 25 -16.08 -17.16 1.81
CA ARG A 25 -15.31 -16.33 0.86
C ARG A 25 -14.03 -17.03 0.42
N ARG A 26 -13.32 -17.72 1.30
CA ARG A 26 -12.09 -18.43 0.94
C ARG A 26 -12.37 -19.59 -0.03
N LEU A 27 -13.49 -20.31 0.13
CA LEU A 27 -13.91 -21.33 -0.82
C LEU A 27 -14.28 -20.73 -2.17
N VAL A 28 -15.09 -19.66 -2.17
CA VAL A 28 -15.53 -19.00 -3.41
C VAL A 28 -14.36 -18.38 -4.16
N PHE A 29 -13.53 -17.57 -3.51
CA PHE A 29 -12.34 -16.98 -4.15
C PHE A 29 -11.33 -18.04 -4.56
N GLY A 30 -11.16 -19.11 -3.78
CA GLY A 30 -10.31 -20.25 -4.18
C GLY A 30 -10.79 -20.90 -5.47
N TYR A 31 -12.11 -21.03 -5.65
CA TYR A 31 -12.69 -21.56 -6.88
C TYR A 31 -12.55 -20.58 -8.06
N LEU A 32 -12.89 -19.29 -7.86
CA LEU A 32 -12.81 -18.28 -8.92
C LEU A 32 -11.38 -18.11 -9.45
N ILE A 33 -10.39 -18.09 -8.56
CA ILE A 33 -8.97 -17.94 -8.93
C ILE A 33 -8.49 -19.09 -9.83
N VAL A 34 -8.98 -20.32 -9.60
CA VAL A 34 -8.53 -21.50 -10.36
C VAL A 34 -9.22 -21.62 -11.73
N PHE A 35 -10.53 -21.35 -11.78
CA PHE A 35 -11.34 -21.69 -12.96
C PHE A 35 -11.78 -20.50 -13.81
N VAL A 36 -11.84 -19.30 -13.24
CA VAL A 36 -12.47 -18.14 -13.89
C VAL A 36 -11.45 -17.04 -14.20
N GLU A 37 -10.49 -16.82 -13.31
CA GLU A 37 -9.55 -15.70 -13.46
C GLU A 37 -8.39 -16.06 -14.41
N THR A 38 -8.30 -15.33 -15.53
CA THR A 38 -7.11 -15.35 -16.40
C THR A 38 -5.94 -14.70 -15.67
N LYS A 39 -4.72 -15.23 -15.84
CA LYS A 39 -3.50 -14.67 -15.23
C LYS A 39 -3.39 -13.16 -15.50
N LYS A 40 -3.51 -12.36 -14.44
CA LYS A 40 -3.14 -10.94 -14.42
C LYS A 40 -1.79 -10.81 -13.75
N SER A 41 -1.06 -9.72 -14.02
CA SER A 41 0.20 -9.45 -13.33
C SER A 41 -0.07 -9.26 -11.83
N ASP A 42 0.41 -10.18 -11.00
CA ASP A 42 0.19 -10.16 -9.56
C ASP A 42 0.86 -8.93 -8.92
N SER A 43 0.08 -7.99 -8.38
CA SER A 43 0.61 -6.86 -7.60
C SER A 43 0.89 -7.24 -6.14
N GLY A 44 1.22 -8.51 -5.87
CA GLY A 44 1.03 -9.17 -4.57
C GLY A 44 1.54 -8.42 -3.34
N GLY A 45 2.67 -7.72 -3.44
CA GLY A 45 3.23 -6.93 -2.33
C GLY A 45 2.42 -5.66 -1.98
N GLN A 46 1.87 -4.97 -2.98
CA GLN A 46 1.13 -3.72 -2.74
C GLN A 46 -0.22 -3.97 -2.07
N LEU A 47 -0.92 -5.03 -2.48
CA LEU A 47 -2.19 -5.40 -1.87
C LEU A 47 -2.03 -5.78 -0.39
N TRP A 48 -0.98 -6.52 -0.06
CA TRP A 48 -0.66 -6.87 1.33
C TRP A 48 -0.42 -5.62 2.19
N ARG A 49 0.36 -4.66 1.68
CA ARG A 49 0.63 -3.39 2.37
C ARG A 49 -0.66 -2.61 2.63
N ALA A 50 -1.53 -2.50 1.63
CA ALA A 50 -2.83 -1.83 1.78
C ALA A 50 -3.71 -2.54 2.83
N GLN A 51 -3.78 -3.87 2.80
CA GLN A 51 -4.55 -4.65 3.77
C GLN A 51 -4.02 -4.50 5.21
N MET A 52 -2.71 -4.46 5.39
CA MET A 52 -2.10 -4.21 6.70
C MET A 52 -2.45 -2.80 7.21
N GLN A 53 -2.40 -1.77 6.36
CA GLN A 53 -2.78 -0.40 6.74
C GLN A 53 -4.25 -0.31 7.21
N HIS A 54 -5.17 -0.95 6.48
CA HIS A 54 -6.58 -1.00 6.88
C HIS A 54 -6.79 -1.75 8.21
N THR A 55 -6.04 -2.84 8.43
CA THR A 55 -6.11 -3.60 9.68
C THR A 55 -5.59 -2.78 10.85
N GLN A 56 -4.49 -2.06 10.65
CA GLN A 56 -3.90 -1.16 11.62
C GLN A 56 -4.85 0.00 11.99
N MET A 57 -5.51 0.61 11.00
CA MET A 57 -6.54 1.64 11.24
C MET A 57 -7.70 1.09 12.05
N GLY A 58 -8.12 -0.16 11.79
CA GLY A 58 -9.12 -0.86 12.59
C GLY A 58 -8.73 -1.03 14.06
N LEU A 59 -7.46 -1.33 14.33
CA LEU A 59 -6.93 -1.47 15.69
C LEU A 59 -6.95 -0.13 16.45
N VAL A 60 -6.64 0.98 15.77
CA VAL A 60 -6.71 2.32 16.39
C VAL A 60 -8.15 2.64 16.81
N ILE A 61 -9.13 2.39 15.94
CA ILE A 61 -10.55 2.57 16.25
C ILE A 61 -10.95 1.69 17.44
N TYR A 62 -10.49 0.44 17.48
CA TYR A 62 -10.74 -0.48 18.58
C TYR A 62 -10.25 0.06 19.93
N ILE A 63 -8.99 0.54 19.99
CA ILE A 63 -8.41 1.10 21.22
C ILE A 63 -9.20 2.32 21.66
N LEU A 64 -9.54 3.23 20.74
CA LEU A 64 -10.35 4.41 21.07
C LEU A 64 -11.70 4.02 21.67
N VAL A 65 -12.43 3.11 21.02
CA VAL A 65 -13.74 2.65 21.50
C VAL A 65 -13.64 2.00 22.88
N MET A 66 -12.65 1.12 23.11
CA MET A 66 -12.47 0.50 24.43
C MET A 66 -12.08 1.50 25.51
N THR A 67 -11.25 2.48 25.19
CA THR A 67 -10.87 3.52 26.14
C THR A 67 -12.08 4.37 26.52
N LEU A 68 -12.94 4.72 25.56
CA LEU A 68 -14.18 5.46 25.80
C LEU A 68 -15.17 4.66 26.65
N ILE A 69 -15.36 3.37 26.38
CA ILE A 69 -16.23 2.49 27.18
C ILE A 69 -15.73 2.39 28.62
N LEU A 70 -14.43 2.31 28.85
CA LEU A 70 -13.85 2.26 30.19
C LEU A 70 -13.97 3.58 30.95
N LEU A 71 -13.91 4.72 30.24
CA LEU A 71 -14.14 6.03 30.84
C LEU A 71 -15.60 6.23 31.25
N ASP A 72 -16.55 5.72 30.46
CA ASP A 72 -17.98 5.79 30.75
C ASP A 72 -18.37 4.91 31.95
N ARG A 73 -17.65 3.81 32.18
CA ARG A 73 -18.03 2.83 33.20
C ARG A 73 -17.61 3.12 34.63
N GLU A 74 -16.89 4.20 34.94
CA GLU A 74 -16.41 4.61 36.28
C GLU A 74 -15.64 3.55 37.12
N GLU A 75 -15.53 2.30 36.66
CA GLU A 75 -15.07 1.17 37.49
C GLU A 75 -13.58 1.26 37.85
N SER A 76 -12.75 1.94 37.04
CA SER A 76 -11.39 2.33 37.46
C SER A 76 -10.69 3.27 36.47
N MET A 77 -10.27 4.44 36.96
CA MET A 77 -9.42 5.38 36.20
C MET A 77 -8.09 4.74 35.77
N VAL A 78 -7.59 3.78 36.55
CA VAL A 78 -6.36 3.03 36.27
C VAL A 78 -6.49 2.20 34.99
N ALA A 79 -7.62 1.52 34.76
CA ALA A 79 -7.83 0.75 33.54
C ALA A 79 -7.86 1.63 32.30
N ALA A 80 -8.45 2.84 32.39
CA ALA A 80 -8.46 3.80 31.29
C ALA A 80 -7.04 4.30 30.94
N ILE A 81 -6.16 4.52 31.94
CA ILE A 81 -4.76 4.90 31.71
C ILE A 81 -3.99 3.76 31.00
N PHE A 82 -4.17 2.51 31.44
CA PHE A 82 -3.55 1.37 30.78
C PHE A 82 -4.05 1.18 29.35
N ALA A 83 -5.36 1.30 29.12
CA ALA A 83 -5.94 1.25 27.78
C ALA A 83 -5.42 2.39 26.89
N GLY A 84 -5.37 3.62 27.41
CA GLY A 84 -4.84 4.78 26.69
C GLY A 84 -3.36 4.65 26.34
N SER A 85 -2.53 4.12 27.24
CA SER A 85 -1.09 3.93 26.99
C SER A 85 -0.82 2.94 25.86
N SER A 86 -1.69 1.93 25.66
CA SER A 86 -1.62 1.04 24.50
C SER A 86 -1.81 1.78 23.18
N GLY A 87 -2.64 2.83 23.16
CA GLY A 87 -2.83 3.71 22.00
C GLY A 87 -1.55 4.47 21.63
N SER A 88 -0.79 4.93 22.63
CA SER A 88 0.51 5.56 22.42
C SER A 88 1.53 4.61 21.77
N LEU A 89 1.52 3.32 22.15
CA LEU A 89 2.37 2.30 21.52
C LEU A 89 2.00 2.08 20.05
N VAL A 90 0.71 2.08 19.72
CA VAL A 90 0.25 1.97 18.32
C VAL A 90 0.65 3.21 17.51
N ALA A 91 0.60 4.40 18.10
CA ALA A 91 1.08 5.62 17.44
C ALA A 91 2.60 5.59 17.17
N LEU A 92 3.40 5.13 18.14
CA LEU A 92 4.84 4.90 17.98
C LEU A 92 5.12 3.88 16.87
N TYR A 93 4.37 2.79 16.86
CA TYR A 93 4.47 1.78 15.82
C TYR A 93 4.13 2.34 14.44
N TRP A 94 3.07 3.15 14.33
CA TRP A 94 2.69 3.81 13.08
C TRP A 94 3.79 4.75 12.58
N TYR A 95 4.46 5.47 13.49
CA TYR A 95 5.58 6.32 13.14
C TYR A 95 6.78 5.52 12.63
N TRP A 96 7.04 4.35 13.20
CA TRP A 96 8.17 3.50 12.82
C TRP A 96 7.90 2.59 11.61
N TRP A 97 6.62 2.33 11.32
CA TRP A 97 6.15 1.44 10.26
C TRP A 97 6.78 1.67 8.87
N PRO A 98 6.93 2.92 8.37
CA PRO A 98 7.51 3.15 7.05
C PRO A 98 8.94 2.62 6.93
N SER A 99 9.70 2.67 8.01
CA SER A 99 11.09 2.18 8.05
C SER A 99 11.18 0.66 8.12
N LEU A 100 10.16 -0.01 8.67
CA LEU A 100 10.17 -1.46 8.87
C LEU A 100 9.70 -2.24 7.63
N LEU A 101 8.81 -1.65 6.84
CA LEU A 101 8.09 -2.31 5.74
C LEU A 101 8.28 -1.60 4.41
N ASP A 102 9.52 -1.22 4.12
CA ASP A 102 9.95 -0.79 2.78
C ASP A 102 10.06 -2.00 1.83
N LEU A 103 8.93 -2.69 1.66
CA LEU A 103 8.73 -3.79 0.70
C LEU A 103 8.81 -3.30 -0.75
N THR A 104 8.84 -1.99 -0.96
CA THR A 104 8.95 -1.35 -2.28
C THR A 104 10.33 -1.52 -2.93
N SER A 105 11.35 -1.92 -2.17
CA SER A 105 12.72 -2.08 -2.66
C SER A 105 13.16 -3.53 -2.85
N LEU A 106 12.23 -4.48 -2.93
CA LEU A 106 12.56 -5.90 -3.07
C LEU A 106 13.50 -6.11 -4.29
N PRO A 107 14.73 -6.62 -4.07
CA PRO A 107 15.74 -6.73 -5.13
C PRO A 107 15.31 -7.65 -6.28
N VAL A 108 14.32 -8.53 -6.03
CA VAL A 108 13.70 -9.38 -7.05
C VAL A 108 12.98 -8.55 -8.12
N GLN A 109 12.28 -7.48 -7.76
CA GLN A 109 11.64 -6.61 -8.77
C GLN A 109 12.67 -5.85 -9.59
N GLN A 110 13.81 -5.51 -8.98
CA GLN A 110 14.93 -4.90 -9.70
C GLN A 110 15.65 -5.90 -10.61
N ALA A 111 15.67 -7.19 -10.26
CA ALA A 111 16.21 -8.25 -11.10
C ALA A 111 15.33 -8.54 -12.32
N GLU A 112 14.01 -8.37 -12.22
CA GLU A 112 13.10 -8.47 -13.36
C GLU A 112 13.08 -7.19 -14.23
N LEU A 113 13.23 -6.01 -13.62
CA LEU A 113 13.24 -4.75 -14.35
C LEU A 113 14.56 -4.49 -15.08
N LYS A 114 15.64 -5.15 -14.69
CA LYS A 114 16.87 -5.21 -15.49
C LYS A 114 16.74 -6.44 -16.38
N PRO A 115 16.17 -6.34 -17.61
CA PRO A 115 16.28 -7.43 -18.55
C PRO A 115 17.76 -7.76 -18.60
N THR A 116 18.08 -8.97 -18.16
CA THR A 116 19.45 -9.40 -18.11
C THR A 116 19.84 -9.58 -19.57
N CYS A 117 20.41 -8.52 -20.15
CA CYS A 117 21.15 -8.57 -21.41
C CYS A 117 22.42 -9.41 -21.17
N LEU A 118 22.28 -10.65 -20.68
CA LEU A 118 23.39 -11.60 -20.65
C LEU A 118 23.46 -12.20 -22.04
N GLY A 119 24.37 -11.64 -22.83
CA GLY A 119 25.00 -12.36 -23.92
C GLY A 119 24.30 -12.27 -25.26
N ARG A 120 23.98 -11.06 -25.72
CA ARG A 120 24.10 -10.77 -27.15
C ARG A 120 25.17 -9.71 -27.30
N GLU A 121 26.42 -10.15 -27.17
CA GLU A 121 27.55 -9.42 -27.75
C GLU A 121 27.31 -9.41 -29.26
N ASP A 122 26.78 -8.29 -29.74
CA ASP A 122 27.17 -7.63 -30.99
C ASP A 122 27.78 -8.53 -32.08
N ASP A 123 27.00 -9.46 -32.62
CA ASP A 123 27.09 -9.73 -34.06
C ASP A 123 26.23 -8.66 -34.75
N GLU A 124 26.91 -7.56 -35.06
CA GLU A 124 26.45 -6.42 -35.83
C GLU A 124 26.05 -6.87 -37.24
N ALA A 125 24.77 -7.20 -37.43
CA ALA A 125 24.19 -7.44 -38.74
C ALA A 125 22.78 -6.83 -38.81
N ASP A 126 22.80 -5.56 -39.19
CA ASP A 126 21.82 -4.84 -40.00
C ASP A 126 20.56 -5.63 -40.43
N GLY A 127 19.39 -5.22 -39.93
CA GLY A 127 18.11 -5.80 -40.36
C GLY A 127 16.99 -5.62 -39.37
N ALA A 128 16.28 -4.50 -39.49
CA ALA A 128 15.12 -4.11 -38.71
C ALA A 128 14.07 -5.23 -38.54
N GLU A 129 13.99 -5.81 -37.34
CA GLU A 129 12.75 -6.40 -36.84
C GLU A 129 12.56 -5.93 -35.41
N ALA A 130 11.48 -5.19 -35.19
CA ALA A 130 11.04 -4.76 -33.88
C ALA A 130 10.86 -6.01 -33.01
N GLU A 131 11.85 -6.30 -32.15
CA GLU A 131 11.70 -7.31 -31.12
C GLU A 131 10.50 -6.92 -30.26
N GLN A 132 9.37 -7.53 -30.55
CA GLN A 132 8.23 -7.61 -29.67
C GLN A 132 8.77 -8.08 -28.33
N SER A 133 8.81 -7.16 -27.37
CA SER A 133 9.14 -7.41 -25.97
C SER A 133 8.12 -8.40 -25.43
N PHE A 134 8.37 -9.69 -25.69
CA PHE A 134 7.52 -10.78 -25.30
C PHE A 134 7.66 -10.94 -23.80
N SER A 135 6.54 -10.86 -23.09
CA SER A 135 6.49 -11.10 -21.66
C SER A 135 7.18 -12.43 -21.34
N PRO A 136 8.25 -12.44 -20.52
CA PRO A 136 9.11 -13.62 -20.28
C PRO A 136 8.38 -14.81 -19.62
N TYR A 137 7.12 -14.61 -19.22
CA TYR A 137 6.29 -15.60 -18.54
C TYR A 137 5.38 -16.44 -19.45
N LEU A 138 5.52 -16.32 -20.78
CA LEU A 138 4.74 -17.16 -21.68
C LEU A 138 5.30 -18.60 -21.69
N GLN A 139 4.58 -19.50 -21.05
CA GLN A 139 4.86 -20.94 -21.06
C GLN A 139 5.00 -21.45 -22.50
N PRO A 140 6.05 -22.25 -22.80
CA PRO A 140 6.35 -22.68 -24.16
C PRO A 140 5.22 -23.53 -24.77
N GLU A 141 4.44 -24.21 -23.94
CA GLU A 141 3.31 -25.04 -24.36
C GLU A 141 2.13 -24.21 -24.88
N LEU A 142 1.96 -22.97 -24.40
CA LEU A 142 0.89 -22.06 -24.84
C LEU A 142 1.22 -21.37 -26.17
N ARG A 143 2.49 -21.38 -26.60
CA ARG A 143 2.93 -20.79 -27.87
C ARG A 143 2.37 -21.50 -29.09
N VAL A 144 2.07 -22.80 -28.97
CA VAL A 144 1.65 -23.64 -30.09
C VAL A 144 0.15 -23.52 -30.37
N THR A 145 -0.63 -23.13 -29.36
CA THR A 145 -2.11 -23.12 -29.42
C THR A 145 -2.73 -21.75 -29.64
N LEU A 146 -1.99 -20.65 -29.51
CA LEU A 146 -2.55 -19.32 -29.71
C LEU A 146 -2.59 -18.96 -31.20
N PRO A 147 -3.77 -18.75 -31.81
CA PRO A 147 -3.85 -18.25 -33.17
C PRO A 147 -3.22 -16.86 -33.23
N VAL A 148 -2.34 -16.65 -34.21
CA VAL A 148 -1.56 -15.42 -34.45
C VAL A 148 -2.42 -14.15 -34.43
N THR A 149 -3.71 -14.25 -34.73
CA THR A 149 -4.67 -13.15 -34.69
C THR A 149 -4.95 -12.59 -33.30
N ALA A 150 -4.66 -13.31 -32.21
CA ALA A 150 -4.83 -12.81 -30.84
C ALA A 150 -3.67 -11.91 -30.37
N LEU A 151 -2.48 -12.04 -30.98
CA LEU A 151 -1.30 -11.28 -30.60
C LEU A 151 -1.29 -9.83 -31.09
N ILE A 152 -2.14 -9.48 -32.06
CA ILE A 152 -2.11 -8.15 -32.69
C ILE A 152 -3.05 -7.15 -31.99
N ARG A 153 -3.96 -7.58 -31.11
CA ARG A 153 -5.00 -6.70 -30.52
C ARG A 153 -4.71 -6.18 -29.10
N GLN A 154 -3.52 -6.43 -28.57
CA GLN A 154 -3.15 -5.99 -27.21
C GLN A 154 -2.19 -4.79 -27.23
N ASP A 155 -2.28 -3.96 -28.26
CA ASP A 155 -1.48 -2.74 -28.35
C ASP A 155 -2.40 -1.53 -28.27
N SER A 156 -2.20 -0.74 -27.21
CA SER A 156 -2.67 0.63 -27.00
C SER A 156 -4.18 0.92 -26.87
N THR A 157 -4.51 1.83 -25.93
CA THR A 157 -5.81 2.52 -25.72
C THR A 157 -6.89 1.79 -24.92
N ILE A 158 -6.79 1.78 -23.57
CA ILE A 158 -8.03 1.67 -22.75
C ILE A 158 -7.95 2.22 -21.31
N TRP A 159 -6.78 2.65 -20.82
CA TRP A 159 -6.69 3.32 -19.52
C TRP A 159 -5.96 4.66 -19.64
N ASP A 160 -6.39 5.51 -20.57
CA ASP A 160 -6.16 6.94 -20.42
C ASP A 160 -7.25 7.47 -19.49
N GLU A 161 -7.00 7.34 -18.18
CA GLU A 161 -7.88 7.78 -17.10
C GLU A 161 -7.84 9.32 -16.91
N SER A 162 -7.32 10.05 -17.90
CA SER A 162 -7.16 11.51 -17.87
C SER A 162 -8.35 12.30 -18.40
N ASP A 163 -9.31 11.68 -19.11
CA ASP A 163 -10.44 12.40 -19.74
C ASP A 163 -11.71 12.52 -18.87
N ILE A 164 -11.75 11.99 -17.64
CA ILE A 164 -12.98 11.97 -16.83
C ILE A 164 -13.06 13.11 -15.79
N PHE A 165 -12.00 13.91 -15.58
CA PHE A 165 -12.00 14.96 -14.55
C PHE A 165 -11.98 16.43 -15.06
N GLU A 166 -12.16 16.69 -16.35
CA GLU A 166 -12.20 18.07 -16.91
C GLU A 166 -13.58 18.53 -17.40
N ALA A 167 -14.67 17.96 -16.88
CA ALA A 167 -16.03 18.40 -17.23
C ALA A 167 -16.84 18.90 -16.01
N SER A 168 -16.27 19.79 -15.18
CA SER A 168 -17.11 20.65 -14.34
C SER A 168 -16.35 21.88 -13.81
N GLY A 169 -16.45 22.98 -14.56
CA GLY A 169 -16.32 24.34 -14.04
C GLY A 169 -14.98 25.01 -14.31
N ASP A 170 -14.93 25.90 -15.30
CA ASP A 170 -15.01 27.32 -14.93
C ASP A 170 -15.20 28.22 -16.16
N ALA A 171 -16.20 29.08 -16.04
CA ALA A 171 -16.47 30.17 -16.95
C ALA A 171 -15.56 31.35 -16.61
N GLY A 172 -14.70 31.71 -17.57
CA GLY A 172 -14.29 33.10 -17.80
C GLY A 172 -13.24 33.69 -16.86
N SER A 173 -12.03 33.85 -17.37
CA SER A 173 -11.32 35.13 -17.24
C SER A 173 -10.26 35.28 -18.33
N ALA A 174 -10.12 36.50 -18.81
CA ALA A 174 -9.34 36.88 -19.98
C ALA A 174 -7.82 36.80 -19.78
N GLN A 175 -7.14 36.42 -20.85
CA GLN A 175 -5.68 36.39 -20.98
C GLN A 175 -5.17 37.70 -21.62
N PRO A 176 -4.06 38.29 -21.13
CA PRO A 176 -3.23 39.16 -21.95
C PRO A 176 -1.96 38.43 -22.44
N PRO A 177 -1.37 38.87 -23.57
CA PRO A 177 -0.25 38.20 -24.21
C PRO A 177 1.10 38.73 -23.74
N GLY A 178 2.11 37.85 -23.74
CA GLY A 178 3.52 38.22 -23.89
C GLY A 178 4.45 37.71 -22.79
N ALA A 179 5.38 36.84 -23.18
CA ALA A 179 6.83 37.13 -23.16
C ALA A 179 7.63 35.82 -23.21
N ASP A 180 8.47 35.72 -24.23
CA ASP A 180 9.51 34.72 -24.42
C ASP A 180 10.52 34.70 -23.26
N GLY A 181 11.13 33.54 -22.97
CA GLY A 181 12.29 33.48 -22.09
C GLY A 181 12.68 32.09 -21.58
N THR A 182 13.51 31.38 -22.36
CA THR A 182 14.79 30.76 -21.97
C THR A 182 15.00 30.23 -20.53
N ALA A 183 15.35 28.93 -20.43
CA ALA A 183 16.39 28.29 -19.58
C ALA A 183 15.89 26.93 -19.04
N CYS A 184 16.47 25.79 -19.45
CA CYS A 184 17.77 25.25 -19.06
C CYS A 184 17.78 24.66 -17.63
N GLY A 185 17.75 23.31 -17.58
CA GLY A 185 18.35 22.42 -16.60
C GLY A 185 18.27 22.77 -15.11
N SER A 186 17.47 22.02 -14.35
CA SER A 186 17.73 21.82 -12.93
C SER A 186 17.59 20.34 -12.53
N THR A 187 18.75 19.81 -12.19
CA THR A 187 19.06 18.58 -11.47
C THR A 187 18.26 18.48 -10.18
N LEU A 188 17.51 17.39 -9.97
CA LEU A 188 16.84 17.11 -8.70
C LEU A 188 17.87 16.61 -7.66
N PRO A 189 18.04 17.28 -6.51
CA PRO A 189 18.86 16.78 -5.42
C PRO A 189 18.07 15.73 -4.61
N GLY A 190 18.57 14.50 -4.61
CA GLY A 190 18.15 13.46 -3.68
C GLY A 190 18.44 13.89 -2.24
N THR A 191 17.40 14.31 -1.53
CA THR A 191 17.47 14.61 -0.10
C THR A 191 17.11 13.36 0.70
N ALA A 192 18.14 12.58 1.04
CA ALA A 192 18.08 11.60 2.11
C ALA A 192 17.92 12.33 3.45
N CYS A 193 16.66 12.60 3.84
CA CYS A 193 16.32 13.16 5.13
C CYS A 193 16.46 12.10 6.22
N ARG A 194 17.69 11.91 6.71
CA ARG A 194 18.01 11.09 7.88
C ARG A 194 17.54 11.83 9.13
N ARG A 195 16.24 11.75 9.44
CA ARG A 195 15.66 12.35 10.65
C ARG A 195 16.22 11.66 11.90
N SER A 196 17.02 12.43 12.63
CA SER A 196 17.57 12.12 13.95
C SER A 196 16.46 11.73 14.92
N THR A 197 16.47 10.48 15.38
CA THR A 197 15.49 9.84 16.26
C THR A 197 15.62 10.25 17.74
N ARG A 198 16.42 11.27 18.07
CA ARG A 198 16.71 11.62 19.46
C ARG A 198 15.63 12.43 20.18
N SER A 199 14.64 12.98 19.49
CA SER A 199 13.69 13.93 20.13
C SER A 199 12.37 13.33 20.63
N PHE A 200 12.01 12.09 20.25
CA PHE A 200 10.67 11.57 20.54
C PHE A 200 10.52 10.99 21.96
N LEU A 201 11.63 10.51 22.56
CA LEU A 201 11.62 10.01 23.93
C LEU A 201 11.51 11.13 24.97
N GLU A 202 11.96 12.35 24.66
CA GLU A 202 11.83 13.51 25.56
C GLU A 202 10.39 14.06 25.63
N TRP A 203 9.53 13.77 24.64
CA TRP A 203 8.16 14.29 24.60
C TRP A 203 7.15 13.43 25.36
N ILE A 204 7.41 12.13 25.53
CA ILE A 204 6.43 11.19 26.10
C ILE A 204 6.33 11.27 27.64
N CYS A 205 7.34 11.80 28.34
CA CYS A 205 7.35 11.81 29.81
C CYS A 205 7.96 13.08 30.45
N PRO A 206 7.35 14.28 30.33
CA PRO A 206 7.76 15.43 31.14
C PRO A 206 7.34 15.33 32.63
N GLY A 207 6.53 14.33 33.02
CA GLY A 207 5.86 14.29 34.35
C GLY A 207 6.44 13.34 35.41
N LEU A 208 7.42 12.49 35.11
CA LEU A 208 7.84 11.42 36.03
C LEU A 208 9.02 11.76 36.96
N SER A 209 9.58 12.97 36.88
CA SER A 209 10.74 13.38 37.70
C SER A 209 10.39 13.98 39.06
N GLY A 210 9.10 14.07 39.44
CA GLY A 210 8.65 14.86 40.60
C GLY A 210 8.22 14.08 41.86
N CYS A 211 8.17 12.75 41.84
CA CYS A 211 7.72 11.94 42.99
C CYS A 211 8.87 11.13 43.59
N ALA A 212 9.86 11.82 44.16
CA ALA A 212 10.86 11.21 45.03
C ALA A 212 11.07 12.09 46.27
N LEU A 213 10.84 11.48 47.43
CA LEU A 213 11.14 11.95 48.79
C LEU A 213 10.33 13.13 49.34
N ARG A 214 9.28 12.78 50.10
CA ARG A 214 8.93 13.49 51.32
C ARG A 214 8.50 12.46 52.38
N GLU A 215 9.49 11.98 53.13
CA GLU A 215 9.30 11.44 54.48
C GLU A 215 9.73 12.50 55.48
#